data_AF-A0A7Z9MG24-F1
#
_entry.id   AF-A0A7Z9MG24-F1
#
_cell.length_a   1.000
_cell.length_b   1.000
_cell.length_c   1.000
_cell.angle_alpha   90.00
_cell.angle_beta   90.00
_cell.angle_gamma   90.00
#
_symmetry.space_group_name_H-M   'P 1'
#
loop_
_entity.id
_entity.type
_entity.pdbx_description
1 polymer ?
#
loop_
_entity_poly.entity_id
_entity_poly.type
_entity_poly.pdbx_seq_one_letter_code
_entity_poly.pdbx_strand_id
1 'polypeptide(L)'
;MEHLSMSNATEMQTKDYCDNFGCRTFSGDVMLRYLQPEVYESLLETMEKAKPLDPAIANNVAHAMMEWAIDNGCTHYTHWFQPLTGATAEKHDGFLEPTEKGAIAEFPGDMLIRGEPDASSFPSGGIRDTWEARGYTAWDATSPAFIMPNEEGGTLCIPTAFVSWTGEALDKKTPLLRSIDVVNEQAMRILKIFGNDEGVTR
;
A
#
# COMPACT_ATOMS: atom_id res chain seq x y z
N MET A 1 -21.00 -41.45 -19.73
CA MET A 1 -20.50 -40.15 -20.22
C MET A 1 -20.21 -39.33 -19.00
N GLU A 2 -18.92 -39.14 -18.76
CA GLU A 2 -18.35 -38.65 -17.51
C GLU A 2 -18.82 -37.23 -17.18
N HIS A 3 -19.10 -37.03 -15.90
CA HIS A 3 -19.25 -35.72 -15.29
C HIS A 3 -17.92 -34.97 -15.42
N LEU A 4 -17.90 -33.88 -16.19
CA LEU A 4 -16.83 -32.88 -16.07
C LEU A 4 -16.96 -32.22 -14.69
N SER A 5 -16.08 -32.59 -13.78
CA SER A 5 -15.87 -31.88 -12.52
C SER A 5 -15.23 -30.52 -12.82
N MET A 6 -15.90 -29.46 -12.38
CA MET A 6 -15.35 -28.11 -12.31
C MET A 6 -14.07 -28.12 -11.46
N SER A 7 -12.92 -27.80 -12.06
CA SER A 7 -11.64 -27.68 -11.35
C SER A 7 -11.07 -26.27 -11.56
N ASN A 8 -11.56 -25.31 -10.77
CA ASN A 8 -10.91 -24.03 -10.55
C ASN A 8 -11.19 -23.64 -9.09
N ALA A 9 -10.13 -23.54 -8.26
CA ALA A 9 -10.02 -22.85 -6.95
C ALA A 9 -9.22 -23.59 -5.86
N THR A 10 -8.71 -24.82 -6.09
CA THR A 10 -8.10 -25.61 -5.00
C THR A 10 -6.78 -26.28 -5.38
N GLU A 11 -5.81 -25.50 -5.82
CA GLU A 11 -4.40 -25.89 -5.73
C GLU A 11 -3.64 -24.92 -4.83
N MET A 12 -4.14 -24.74 -3.60
CA MET A 12 -3.24 -24.41 -2.49
C MET A 12 -2.44 -25.68 -2.23
N GLN A 13 -1.37 -25.89 -3.01
CA GLN A 13 -0.43 -26.99 -2.82
C GLN A 13 -0.10 -27.10 -1.33
N THR A 14 -0.09 -28.33 -0.84
CA THR A 14 0.32 -28.77 0.51
C THR A 14 1.70 -28.25 0.88
N LYS A 15 1.78 -26.97 1.21
CA LYS A 15 2.89 -26.31 1.88
C LYS A 15 2.55 -26.17 3.36
N ASP A 16 3.57 -26.20 4.22
CA ASP A 16 3.37 -26.07 5.65
C ASP A 16 2.64 -24.75 5.96
N TYR A 17 1.93 -24.69 7.08
CA TYR A 17 1.22 -23.46 7.48
C TYR A 17 2.19 -22.26 7.56
N CYS A 18 3.43 -22.50 8.00
CA CYS A 18 4.48 -21.49 8.07
C CYS A 18 4.91 -20.99 6.69
N ASP A 19 4.95 -21.87 5.68
CA ASP A 19 5.37 -21.53 4.32
C ASP A 19 4.37 -20.60 3.59
N ASN A 20 3.11 -20.61 4.03
CA ASN A 20 2.04 -19.79 3.46
C ASN A 20 1.84 -18.45 4.20
N PHE A 21 2.45 -18.28 5.38
CA PHE A 21 2.31 -17.06 6.15
C PHE A 21 3.03 -15.90 5.44
N GLY A 22 2.33 -14.78 5.21
CA GLY A 22 2.91 -13.58 4.58
C GLY A 22 3.24 -13.72 3.10
N CYS A 23 2.93 -14.85 2.45
CA CYS A 23 3.29 -15.11 1.04
C CYS A 23 2.68 -14.10 0.03
N ARG A 24 1.63 -13.39 0.43
CA ARG A 24 0.93 -12.36 -0.36
C ARG A 24 1.25 -10.94 0.10
N THR A 25 2.35 -10.76 0.81
CA THR A 25 2.77 -9.45 1.33
C THR A 25 4.09 -9.08 0.69
N PHE A 26 4.16 -7.90 0.06
CA PHE A 26 5.39 -7.34 -0.48
C PHE A 26 6.27 -6.88 0.68
N SER A 27 7.12 -7.77 1.19
CA SER A 27 7.98 -7.51 2.36
C SER A 27 9.20 -8.44 2.37
N GLY A 28 10.23 -8.07 3.12
CA GLY A 28 11.37 -8.93 3.43
C GLY A 28 12.06 -9.53 2.20
N ASP A 29 12.07 -10.86 2.12
CA ASP A 29 12.73 -11.60 1.03
C ASP A 29 12.08 -11.38 -0.33
N VAL A 30 10.77 -11.08 -0.37
CA VAL A 30 10.08 -10.69 -1.61
C VAL A 30 10.68 -9.40 -2.16
N MET A 31 10.76 -8.36 -1.34
CA MET A 31 11.34 -7.08 -1.74
C MET A 31 12.78 -7.25 -2.24
N LEU A 32 13.59 -8.06 -1.54
CA LEU A 32 14.99 -8.32 -1.91
C LEU A 32 15.15 -9.01 -3.28
N ARG A 33 14.16 -9.79 -3.73
CA ARG A 33 14.19 -10.46 -5.04
C ARG A 33 13.88 -9.52 -6.20
N TYR A 34 13.01 -8.53 -5.99
CA TYR A 34 12.53 -7.63 -7.04
C TYR A 34 13.24 -6.27 -7.04
N LEU A 35 13.84 -5.85 -5.92
CA LEU A 35 14.53 -4.57 -5.79
C LEU A 35 16.04 -4.73 -5.90
N GLN A 36 16.70 -3.72 -6.45
CA GLN A 36 18.15 -3.58 -6.35
C GLN A 36 18.55 -3.35 -4.88
N PRO A 37 19.72 -3.84 -4.43
CA PRO A 37 20.16 -3.73 -3.02
C PRO A 37 20.06 -2.31 -2.47
N GLU A 38 20.48 -1.31 -3.23
CA GLU A 38 20.49 0.10 -2.81
C GLU A 38 19.07 0.65 -2.64
N VAL A 39 18.15 0.24 -3.52
CA VAL A 39 16.73 0.62 -3.44
C VAL A 39 16.06 -0.05 -2.25
N TYR A 40 16.37 -1.33 -2.01
CA TYR A 40 15.87 -2.08 -0.87
C TYR A 40 16.31 -1.47 0.46
N GLU A 41 17.60 -1.13 0.60
CA GLU A 41 18.12 -0.49 1.82
C GLU A 41 17.47 0.89 2.07
N SER A 42 17.30 1.69 1.02
CA SER A 42 16.62 2.99 1.12
C SER A 42 15.14 2.85 1.50
N LEU A 43 14.46 1.84 0.95
CA LEU A 43 13.07 1.54 1.32
C LEU A 43 12.96 1.04 2.76
N LEU A 44 13.86 0.15 3.20
CA LEU A 44 13.92 -0.29 4.60
C LEU A 44 14.11 0.88 5.55
N GLU A 45 15.03 1.81 5.25
CA GLU A 45 15.22 3.00 6.07
C GLU A 45 13.94 3.85 6.13
N THR A 46 13.22 3.95 5.01
CA THR A 46 11.92 4.66 4.93
C THR A 46 10.90 4.01 5.86
N MET A 47 10.81 2.68 5.86
CA MET A 47 9.89 1.90 6.69
C MET A 47 10.25 1.99 8.19
N GLU A 48 11.51 1.81 8.56
CA GLU A 48 11.97 1.82 9.95
C GLU A 48 11.88 3.20 10.59
N LYS A 49 12.20 4.25 9.82
CA LYS A 49 12.22 5.63 10.34
C LYS A 49 10.92 6.37 10.10
N ALA A 50 9.93 5.73 9.48
CA ALA A 50 8.68 6.33 9.01
C ALA A 50 8.93 7.67 8.28
N LYS A 51 9.89 7.66 7.35
CA LYS A 51 10.24 8.81 6.51
C LYS A 51 9.34 8.85 5.27
N PRO A 52 9.23 10.01 4.60
CA PRO A 52 8.65 10.07 3.26
C PRO A 52 9.45 9.18 2.28
N LEU A 53 8.76 8.52 1.36
CA LEU A 53 9.39 7.75 0.28
C LEU A 53 10.26 8.69 -0.58
N ASP A 54 11.51 8.31 -0.82
CA ASP A 54 12.42 9.07 -1.69
C ASP A 54 11.93 9.00 -3.16
N PRO A 55 11.64 10.15 -3.80
CA PRO A 55 11.23 10.18 -5.20
C PRO A 55 12.22 9.49 -6.15
N ALA A 56 13.52 9.46 -5.81
CA ALA A 56 14.53 8.81 -6.62
C ALA A 56 14.33 7.28 -6.72
N ILE A 57 13.77 6.66 -5.68
CA ILE A 57 13.53 5.21 -5.66
C ILE A 57 12.08 4.83 -6.01
N ALA A 58 11.14 5.79 -6.00
CA ALA A 58 9.71 5.52 -6.10
C ALA A 58 9.33 4.75 -7.37
N ASN A 59 9.90 5.12 -8.53
CA ASN A 59 9.63 4.41 -9.79
C ASN A 59 10.16 2.96 -9.77
N ASN A 60 11.33 2.73 -9.18
CA ASN A 60 11.89 1.39 -9.06
C ASN A 60 11.02 0.53 -8.13
N VAL A 61 10.55 1.09 -7.02
CA VAL A 61 9.66 0.40 -6.08
C VAL A 61 8.31 0.09 -6.72
N ALA A 62 7.70 1.05 -7.42
CA ALA A 62 6.43 0.85 -8.12
C ALA A 62 6.55 -0.23 -9.20
N HIS A 63 7.60 -0.19 -10.02
CA HIS A 63 7.86 -1.21 -11.02
C HIS A 63 8.01 -2.61 -10.41
N ALA A 64 8.82 -2.74 -9.36
CA ALA A 64 9.01 -4.01 -8.65
C ALA A 64 7.71 -4.53 -8.00
N MET A 65 6.91 -3.65 -7.41
CA MET A 65 5.59 -4.01 -6.86
C MET A 65 4.64 -4.51 -7.95
N MET A 66 4.64 -3.86 -9.11
CA MET A 66 3.82 -4.24 -10.26
C MET A 66 4.26 -5.61 -10.81
N GLU A 67 5.55 -5.82 -11.04
CA GLU A 67 6.07 -7.12 -11.51
C GLU A 67 5.70 -8.24 -10.55
N TRP A 68 5.95 -8.04 -9.24
CA TRP A 68 5.56 -9.01 -8.23
C TRP A 68 4.05 -9.29 -8.22
N ALA A 69 3.22 -8.25 -8.36
CA ALA A 69 1.77 -8.40 -8.38
C ALA A 69 1.31 -9.21 -9.61
N ILE A 70 1.87 -8.90 -10.79
CA ILE A 70 1.57 -9.60 -12.05
C ILE A 70 2.01 -11.06 -11.99
N ASP A 71 3.20 -11.36 -11.43
CA ASP A 71 3.69 -12.72 -11.23
C ASP A 71 2.76 -13.55 -10.33
N ASN A 72 2.03 -12.89 -9.43
CA ASN A 72 1.02 -13.50 -8.57
C ASN A 72 -0.40 -13.45 -9.16
N GLY A 73 -0.54 -13.10 -10.45
CA GLY A 73 -1.80 -13.11 -11.18
C GLY A 73 -2.67 -11.87 -10.98
N CYS A 74 -2.15 -10.79 -10.41
CA CYS A 74 -2.92 -9.56 -10.27
C CYS A 74 -3.05 -8.83 -11.60
N THR A 75 -4.22 -8.25 -11.83
CA THR A 75 -4.52 -7.43 -13.02
C THR A 75 -4.76 -5.96 -12.67
N HIS A 76 -5.08 -5.69 -11.41
CA HIS A 76 -5.41 -4.37 -10.88
C HIS A 76 -4.59 -4.04 -9.65
N TYR A 77 -4.50 -2.76 -9.33
CA TYR A 77 -4.09 -2.24 -8.04
C TYR A 77 -5.17 -1.33 -7.46
N THR A 78 -5.10 -1.09 -6.16
CA THR A 78 -5.95 -0.12 -5.47
C THR A 78 -5.16 0.56 -4.36
N HIS A 79 -5.35 1.86 -4.20
CA HIS A 79 -5.03 2.53 -2.95
C HIS A 79 -6.07 2.11 -1.91
N TRP A 80 -5.61 1.39 -0.90
CA TRP A 80 -6.45 0.79 0.13
C TRP A 80 -6.42 1.67 1.37
N PHE A 81 -7.55 2.29 1.73
CA PHE A 81 -7.62 3.19 2.88
C PHE A 81 -8.99 3.18 3.56
N GLN A 82 -9.05 3.70 4.79
CA GLN A 82 -10.26 3.77 5.59
C GLN A 82 -10.69 5.23 5.80
N PRO A 83 -11.55 5.78 4.92
CA PRO A 83 -12.09 7.13 5.09
C PRO A 83 -12.97 7.25 6.35
N LEU A 84 -13.28 8.48 6.73
CA LEU A 84 -14.15 8.78 7.87
C LEU A 84 -15.61 8.32 7.68
N THR A 85 -15.99 7.86 6.48
CA THR A 85 -17.32 7.31 6.17
C THR A 85 -17.57 5.92 6.77
N GLY A 86 -16.53 5.24 7.28
CA GLY A 86 -16.65 4.03 8.09
C GLY A 86 -16.46 2.70 7.36
N ALA A 87 -16.48 2.69 6.02
CA ALA A 87 -16.12 1.54 5.20
C ALA A 87 -14.75 1.74 4.55
N THR A 88 -14.06 0.65 4.20
CA THR A 88 -12.83 0.70 3.40
C THR A 88 -13.15 1.22 2.01
N ALA A 89 -12.35 2.15 1.52
CA ALA A 89 -12.39 2.62 0.15
C ALA A 89 -11.37 1.84 -0.68
N GLU A 90 -11.85 1.35 -1.82
CA GLU A 90 -11.04 0.66 -2.82
C GLU A 90 -11.50 1.15 -4.19
N LYS A 91 -10.56 1.65 -4.99
CA LYS A 91 -10.76 1.98 -6.40
C LYS A 91 -9.76 1.15 -7.18
N HIS A 92 -10.28 0.22 -7.99
CA HIS A 92 -9.46 -0.72 -8.70
C HIS A 92 -9.09 -0.12 -10.05
N ASP A 93 -7.81 0.14 -10.24
CA ASP A 93 -7.22 0.65 -11.47
C ASP A 93 -6.38 -0.46 -12.11
N GLY A 94 -6.48 -0.63 -13.42
CA GLY A 94 -5.71 -1.65 -14.15
C GLY A 94 -4.25 -1.23 -14.31
N PHE A 95 -3.35 -2.20 -14.34
CA PHE A 95 -1.95 -1.94 -14.73
C PHE A 95 -1.79 -1.66 -16.24
N LEU A 96 -2.79 -2.04 -17.05
CA LEU A 96 -2.69 -2.02 -18.50
C LEU A 96 -2.96 -0.62 -19.06
N GLU A 97 -1.97 -0.05 -19.74
CA GLU A 97 -2.09 1.19 -20.49
C GLU A 97 -2.03 0.94 -22.00
N PRO A 98 -3.08 1.29 -22.78
CA PRO A 98 -3.08 1.14 -24.22
C PRO A 98 -2.21 2.21 -24.89
N THR A 99 -1.31 1.78 -25.76
CA THR A 99 -0.45 2.62 -26.60
C THR A 99 -0.81 2.45 -28.08
N GLU A 100 -0.30 3.32 -28.95
CA GLU A 100 -0.51 3.20 -30.41
C GLU A 100 0.00 1.87 -31.00
N LYS A 101 0.94 1.18 -30.32
CA LYS A 101 1.62 -0.02 -30.83
C LYS A 101 1.24 -1.31 -30.10
N GLY A 102 0.38 -1.23 -29.09
CA GLY A 102 0.03 -2.36 -28.22
C GLY A 102 -0.34 -1.89 -26.82
N ALA A 103 -0.45 -2.80 -25.87
CA ALA A 103 -0.70 -2.45 -24.47
C ALA A 103 0.53 -2.80 -23.62
N ILE A 104 0.88 -1.92 -22.70
CA ILE A 104 1.98 -2.12 -21.75
C ILE A 104 1.42 -2.15 -20.33
N ALA A 105 2.07 -2.88 -19.43
CA ALA A 105 1.78 -2.76 -18.01
C ALA A 105 2.65 -1.63 -17.43
N GLU A 106 2.02 -0.66 -16.79
CA GLU A 106 2.70 0.47 -16.16
C GLU A 106 2.11 0.76 -14.78
N PHE A 107 2.99 1.07 -13.83
CA PHE A 107 2.63 1.57 -12.52
C PHE A 107 3.62 2.66 -12.11
N PRO A 108 3.25 3.94 -12.25
CA PRO A 108 4.19 5.05 -12.03
C PRO A 108 4.43 5.29 -10.54
N GLY A 109 5.66 5.65 -10.18
CA GLY A 109 6.07 5.92 -8.79
C GLY A 109 5.32 7.06 -8.12
N ASP A 110 4.81 8.02 -8.91
CA ASP A 110 3.95 9.10 -8.41
C ASP A 110 2.70 8.56 -7.71
N MET A 111 2.19 7.39 -8.12
CA MET A 111 1.05 6.74 -7.47
C MET A 111 1.40 6.22 -6.07
N LEU A 112 2.68 6.04 -5.72
CA LEU A 112 3.10 5.72 -4.36
C LEU A 112 3.25 6.97 -3.48
N ILE A 113 3.71 8.09 -4.06
CA ILE A 113 3.98 9.33 -3.32
C ILE A 113 2.71 10.15 -3.13
N ARG A 114 2.00 10.42 -4.23
CA ARG A 114 0.80 11.25 -4.28
C ARG A 114 -0.09 10.79 -5.42
N GLY A 115 -1.02 9.88 -5.11
CA GLY A 115 -2.12 9.54 -5.99
C GLY A 115 -3.24 10.58 -5.89
N GLU A 116 -3.89 10.85 -7.02
CA GLU A 116 -5.21 11.48 -7.03
C GLU A 116 -6.27 10.36 -7.14
N PRO A 117 -6.86 9.88 -6.04
CA PRO A 117 -8.09 9.12 -6.16
C PRO A 117 -9.14 10.00 -6.82
N ASP A 118 -9.96 9.44 -7.71
CA ASP A 118 -11.16 10.11 -8.22
C ASP A 118 -12.18 10.26 -7.07
N ALA A 119 -11.87 11.20 -6.18
CA ALA A 119 -12.53 11.44 -4.92
C ALA A 119 -13.79 12.31 -5.08
N SER A 120 -14.20 12.59 -6.33
CA SER A 120 -15.41 13.34 -6.66
C SER A 120 -16.68 12.74 -6.04
N SER A 121 -16.63 11.44 -5.70
CA SER A 121 -17.73 10.68 -5.09
C SER A 121 -17.72 10.65 -3.55
N PHE A 122 -16.68 11.13 -2.87
CA PHE A 122 -16.65 11.14 -1.41
C PHE A 122 -17.43 12.36 -0.86
N PRO A 123 -18.24 12.18 0.20
CA PRO A 123 -19.12 13.23 0.70
C PRO A 123 -18.32 14.45 1.19
N SER A 124 -18.53 15.60 0.54
CA SER A 124 -17.84 16.87 0.82
C SER A 124 -18.47 17.71 1.94
N GLY A 125 -19.35 17.14 2.76
CA GLY A 125 -20.01 17.89 3.85
C GLY A 125 -20.89 19.07 3.40
N GLY A 126 -21.21 19.18 2.10
CA GLY A 126 -22.28 20.04 1.58
C GLY A 126 -22.05 21.55 1.60
N ILE A 127 -20.81 22.06 1.76
CA ILE A 127 -20.57 23.51 1.88
C ILE A 127 -19.64 24.11 0.79
N ARG A 128 -19.06 23.36 -0.15
CA ARG A 128 -18.02 23.95 -1.04
C ARG A 128 -18.04 23.44 -2.49
N ASP A 129 -17.55 24.30 -3.41
CA ASP A 129 -17.40 24.05 -4.85
C ASP A 129 -16.63 22.74 -5.12
N THR A 130 -17.04 22.00 -6.16
CA THR A 130 -16.57 20.66 -6.52
C THR A 130 -15.05 20.51 -6.75
N TRP A 131 -14.31 21.62 -6.86
CA TRP A 131 -12.84 21.63 -6.98
C TRP A 131 -12.12 21.44 -5.64
N GLU A 132 -12.73 21.86 -4.52
CA GLU A 132 -12.13 21.76 -3.18
C GLU A 132 -12.34 20.38 -2.52
N ALA A 133 -13.07 19.48 -3.19
CA ALA A 133 -13.32 18.09 -2.75
C ALA A 133 -12.22 17.10 -3.17
N ARG A 134 -11.10 17.58 -3.74
CA ARG A 134 -9.97 16.72 -4.12
C ARG A 134 -9.25 16.24 -2.87
N GLY A 135 -9.15 14.92 -2.73
CA GLY A 135 -8.27 14.30 -1.76
C GLY A 135 -7.07 13.64 -2.45
N TYR A 136 -6.01 13.43 -1.69
CA TYR A 136 -4.75 12.85 -2.14
C TYR A 136 -4.47 11.60 -1.33
N THR A 137 -4.03 10.54 -2.02
CA THR A 137 -3.52 9.32 -1.38
C THR A 137 -2.00 9.34 -1.36
N ALA A 138 -1.42 8.84 -0.28
CA ALA A 138 0.02 8.59 -0.19
C ALA A 138 0.22 7.20 0.42
N TRP A 139 1.08 6.37 -0.17
CA TRP A 139 1.41 5.09 0.42
C TRP A 139 2.13 5.27 1.76
N ASP A 140 1.64 4.59 2.79
CA ASP A 140 2.36 4.45 4.05
C ASP A 140 3.25 3.21 3.98
N ALA A 141 4.53 3.43 3.71
CA ALA A 141 5.52 2.36 3.58
C ALA A 141 5.67 1.50 4.85
N THR A 142 5.28 2.01 6.04
CA THR A 142 5.31 1.20 7.28
C THR A 142 4.31 0.04 7.23
N SER A 143 3.30 0.12 6.34
CA SER A 143 2.34 -0.93 6.06
C SER A 143 2.64 -1.54 4.69
N PRO A 144 3.09 -2.81 4.62
CA PRO A 144 3.49 -3.41 3.35
C PRO A 144 2.29 -3.56 2.41
N ALA A 145 2.53 -3.39 1.11
CA ALA A 145 1.54 -3.71 0.09
C ALA A 145 1.23 -5.22 0.10
N PHE A 146 0.01 -5.58 -0.22
CA PHE A 146 -0.42 -6.98 -0.17
C PHE A 146 -1.37 -7.31 -1.32
N ILE A 147 -1.48 -8.60 -1.63
CA ILE A 147 -2.39 -9.09 -2.66
C ILE A 147 -3.66 -9.59 -1.99
N MET A 148 -4.78 -9.00 -2.38
CA MET A 148 -6.09 -9.55 -2.09
C MET A 148 -6.51 -10.47 -3.25
N PRO A 149 -6.58 -11.80 -3.03
CA PRO A 149 -7.00 -12.73 -4.08
C PRO A 149 -8.48 -12.49 -4.43
N ASN A 150 -8.81 -12.66 -5.71
CA ASN A 150 -10.18 -12.70 -6.19
C ASN A 150 -10.34 -13.91 -7.15
N GLU A 151 -11.55 -14.16 -7.63
CA GLU A 151 -11.82 -15.31 -8.52
C GLU A 151 -11.09 -15.23 -9.86
N GLU A 152 -10.60 -14.04 -10.25
CA GLU A 152 -10.01 -13.75 -11.55
C GLU A 152 -8.49 -13.48 -11.50
N GLY A 153 -7.85 -13.66 -10.33
CA GLY A 153 -6.42 -13.45 -10.12
C GLY A 153 -6.12 -12.78 -8.78
N GLY A 154 -6.29 -11.46 -8.72
CA GLY A 154 -6.14 -10.67 -7.50
C GLY A 154 -5.98 -9.17 -7.76
N THR A 155 -5.95 -8.42 -6.67
CA THR A 155 -5.71 -6.96 -6.67
C THR A 155 -4.55 -6.64 -5.75
N LEU A 156 -3.60 -5.85 -6.23
CA LEU A 156 -2.54 -5.26 -5.40
C LEU A 156 -3.14 -4.15 -4.54
N CYS A 157 -3.21 -4.35 -3.23
CA CYS A 157 -3.68 -3.38 -2.26
C CYS A 157 -2.49 -2.61 -1.67
N ILE A 158 -2.52 -1.28 -1.83
CA ILE A 158 -1.46 -0.37 -1.36
C ILE A 158 -2.00 0.41 -0.16
N PRO A 159 -1.57 0.14 1.08
CA PRO A 159 -2.10 0.81 2.27
C PRO A 159 -1.80 2.31 2.28
N THR A 160 -2.80 3.15 2.12
CA THR A 160 -2.59 4.60 1.93
C THR A 160 -3.19 5.44 3.04
N ALA A 161 -2.56 6.60 3.26
CA ALA A 161 -3.17 7.71 3.96
C ALA A 161 -3.97 8.57 2.97
N PHE A 162 -5.11 9.10 3.41
CA PHE A 162 -5.97 9.96 2.59
C PHE A 162 -6.20 11.32 3.26
N VAL A 163 -5.82 12.38 2.54
CA VAL A 163 -5.85 13.77 3.03
C VAL A 163 -6.57 14.68 2.03
N SER A 164 -7.15 15.78 2.52
CA SER A 164 -7.70 16.83 1.65
C SER A 164 -6.58 17.60 0.95
N TRP A 165 -6.94 18.41 -0.05
CA TRP A 165 -5.98 19.33 -0.68
C TRP A 165 -5.38 20.37 0.30
N THR A 166 -6.10 20.68 1.39
CA THR A 166 -5.61 21.55 2.48
C THR A 166 -4.73 20.81 3.49
N GLY A 167 -4.59 19.48 3.38
CA GLY A 167 -3.80 18.65 4.29
C GLY A 167 -4.56 18.16 5.52
N GLU A 168 -5.88 18.33 5.55
CA GLU A 168 -6.74 17.78 6.61
C GLU A 168 -6.84 16.26 6.43
N ALA A 169 -6.77 15.52 7.53
CA ALA A 169 -6.91 14.06 7.48
C ALA A 169 -8.37 13.69 7.18
N LEU A 170 -8.58 12.96 6.08
CA LEU A 170 -9.89 12.44 5.67
C LEU A 170 -10.01 10.93 5.90
N ASP A 171 -9.06 10.35 6.63
CA ASP A 171 -8.97 8.94 6.98
C ASP A 171 -8.82 8.70 8.48
N LYS A 172 -8.84 7.40 8.84
CA LYS A 172 -8.53 6.95 10.21
C LYS A 172 -7.04 6.70 10.43
N LYS A 173 -6.28 6.45 9.36
CA LYS A 173 -4.87 6.07 9.44
C LYS A 173 -3.98 7.24 9.83
N THR A 174 -4.18 8.42 9.24
CA THR A 174 -3.37 9.61 9.55
C THR A 174 -3.49 10.03 11.03
N PRO A 175 -4.69 10.15 11.63
CA PRO A 175 -4.80 10.46 13.06
C PRO A 175 -4.21 9.36 13.95
N LEU A 176 -4.35 8.09 13.57
CA LEU A 176 -3.75 6.97 14.29
C LEU A 176 -2.22 7.06 14.32
N LEU A 177 -1.57 7.24 13.17
CA LEU A 177 -0.12 7.38 13.08
C LEU A 177 0.38 8.57 13.90
N ARG A 178 -0.30 9.72 13.81
CA ARG A 178 0.03 10.91 14.65
C ARG A 178 -0.10 10.61 16.14
N SER A 179 -1.12 9.83 16.54
CA SER A 179 -1.30 9.46 17.94
C SER A 179 -0.21 8.52 18.45
N ILE A 180 0.21 7.56 17.63
CA ILE A 180 1.32 6.64 17.92
C ILE A 180 2.60 7.44 18.15
N ASP A 181 2.87 8.45 17.31
CA ASP A 181 4.06 9.29 17.42
C ASP A 181 4.10 10.08 18.72
N VAL A 182 2.97 10.71 19.08
CA VAL A 182 2.84 11.47 20.34
C VAL A 182 3.01 10.56 21.55
N VAL A 183 2.41 9.36 21.52
CA VAL A 183 2.56 8.38 22.61
C VAL A 183 4.00 7.92 22.72
N ASN A 184 4.65 7.60 21.58
CA ASN A 184 6.05 7.18 21.55
C ASN A 184 6.99 8.25 22.13
N GLU A 185 6.81 9.52 21.75
CA GLU A 185 7.60 10.63 22.27
C GLU A 185 7.53 10.71 23.81
N GLN A 186 6.32 10.64 24.37
CA GLN A 186 6.12 10.73 25.82
C GLN A 186 6.59 9.46 26.54
N ALA A 187 6.40 8.28 25.96
CA ALA A 187 6.89 7.02 26.51
C ALA A 187 8.42 7.01 26.57
N MET A 188 9.09 7.41 25.48
CA MET A 188 10.55 7.50 25.40
C MET A 188 11.12 8.50 26.40
N ARG A 189 10.44 9.63 26.65
CA ARG A 189 10.82 10.59 27.69
C ARG A 189 10.87 9.93 29.08
N ILE A 190 9.88 9.10 29.41
CA ILE A 190 9.82 8.41 30.70
C ILE A 190 10.86 7.28 30.76
N LEU A 191 11.02 6.49 29.69
CA LEU A 191 12.03 5.43 29.63
C LEU A 191 13.45 5.95 29.86
N LYS A 192 13.79 7.10 29.27
CA LYS A 192 15.07 7.79 29.47
C LYS A 192 15.31 8.19 30.92
N ILE A 193 14.27 8.55 31.68
CA ILE A 193 14.39 8.87 33.11
C ILE A 193 14.78 7.62 33.90
N PHE A 194 14.27 6.46 33.50
CA PHE A 194 14.57 5.18 34.16
C PHE A 194 15.86 4.51 33.63
N GLY A 195 16.48 5.04 32.58
CA GLY A 195 17.69 4.47 31.96
C GLY A 195 17.44 3.15 31.22
N ASN A 196 16.21 2.89 30.77
CA ASN A 196 15.79 1.66 30.09
C ASN A 196 15.45 1.90 28.60
N ASP A 197 16.08 2.89 27.96
CA ASP A 197 15.86 3.22 26.55
C ASP A 197 16.83 2.51 25.58
N GLU A 198 17.77 1.72 26.10
CA GLU A 198 18.70 0.95 25.27
C GLU A 198 17.96 -0.08 24.39
N GLY A 199 18.18 0.01 23.07
CA GLY A 199 17.56 -0.88 22.08
C GLY A 199 16.10 -0.58 21.76
N VAL A 200 15.49 0.43 22.38
CA VAL A 200 14.12 0.85 22.07
C VAL A 200 14.14 1.89 20.95
N THR A 201 13.78 1.45 19.75
CA THR A 201 13.55 2.34 18.61
C THR A 201 12.06 2.65 18.47
N ARG A 202 11.73 3.59 17.56
CA ARG A 202 10.35 3.78 17.10
C ARG A 202 9.82 2.51 16.46
#